data_AF-A0A3D3KQJ7-F1
#
_entry.id   AF-A0A3D3KQJ7-F1
#
_cell.length_a   1.000
_cell.length_b   1.000
_cell.length_c   1.000
_cell.angle_alpha   90.00
_cell.angle_beta   90.00
_cell.angle_gamma   90.00
#
_symmetry.space_group_name_H-M   'P 1'
#
loop_
_entity.id
_entity.type
_entity.pdbx_description
1 polymer ?
#
loop_
_entity_poly.entity_id
_entity_poly.type
_entity_poly.pdbx_seq_one_letter_code
_entity_poly.pdbx_strand_id
1 'polypeptide(L)'
;MKRKLFLLFSVLFFWSSYLWLKEEVNPAWMEYQKEYYAQQLKQAEKELVAVADEKEKEKLQEEIAKFSNPKYEIKQVLLKGTATWAQQRNGDKVDRCTTCHIDERKLVASHNIVKEFPFDVYGCTVCHKGEGRALVKEVAHHGMFPHRRQMQKRMENSDAVFALWLEFTELSPEETDPNLTPVWGNFRHLGVTGEHAIFTGSKKCLHCHAGLTAPHVEQWKRTKFTSFERVKRAPDFVDGNEEYRKQCYKCHTTGYDAKTGQYSEAGVTCEACHGPGELYSYFMDVGKAQEGQKIARVNSPYNVCFECHISRHHEMRLEYYKERDTTGDWWFTEYSRLLTESEKIPPSEAWLRK
;
A
#
# COMPACT_ATOMS: atom_id res chain seq x y z
N MET A 1 -52.48 -10.30 -45.19
CA MET A 1 -51.84 -9.72 -43.98
C MET A 1 -50.79 -10.64 -43.36
N LYS A 2 -51.10 -11.89 -43.02
CA LYS A 2 -50.18 -12.82 -42.33
C LYS A 2 -48.83 -13.07 -43.04
N ARG A 3 -48.81 -13.21 -44.37
CA ARG A 3 -47.58 -13.45 -45.15
C ARG A 3 -46.63 -12.24 -45.20
N LYS A 4 -47.17 -11.02 -45.27
CA LYS A 4 -46.37 -9.78 -45.19
C LYS A 4 -45.79 -9.57 -43.80
N LEU A 5 -46.58 -9.88 -42.76
CA LEU A 5 -46.14 -9.80 -41.37
C LEU A 5 -45.04 -10.83 -41.06
N PHE A 6 -45.19 -12.06 -41.56
CA PHE A 6 -44.16 -13.10 -41.47
C PHE A 6 -42.85 -12.66 -42.16
N LEU A 7 -42.92 -12.15 -43.39
CA LEU A 7 -41.73 -11.64 -44.09
C LEU A 7 -41.05 -10.50 -43.32
N LEU A 8 -41.83 -9.58 -42.74
CA LEU A 8 -41.29 -8.47 -41.96
C LEU A 8 -40.58 -8.96 -40.68
N PHE A 9 -41.16 -9.93 -39.96
CA PHE A 9 -40.50 -10.55 -38.82
C PHE A 9 -39.25 -11.36 -39.20
N SER A 10 -39.27 -12.08 -40.33
CA SER A 10 -38.09 -12.80 -40.82
C SER A 10 -36.96 -11.84 -41.18
N VAL A 11 -37.26 -10.72 -41.86
CA VAL A 11 -36.26 -9.70 -42.18
C VAL A 11 -35.71 -9.06 -40.90
N LEU A 12 -36.56 -8.74 -39.92
CA LEU A 12 -36.11 -8.23 -38.63
C LEU A 12 -35.22 -9.24 -37.88
N PHE A 13 -35.55 -10.54 -37.93
CA PHE A 13 -34.74 -11.60 -37.34
C PHE A 13 -33.37 -11.72 -38.01
N PHE A 14 -33.30 -11.78 -39.35
CA PHE A 14 -32.01 -11.84 -40.04
C PHE A 14 -31.19 -10.56 -39.83
N TRP A 15 -31.85 -9.40 -39.76
CA TRP A 15 -31.19 -8.14 -39.45
C TRP A 15 -30.64 -8.13 -38.02
N SER A 16 -31.41 -8.56 -37.02
CA SER A 16 -30.94 -8.65 -35.63
C SER A 16 -29.84 -9.70 -35.47
N SER A 17 -29.95 -10.85 -36.13
CA SER A 17 -28.89 -11.87 -36.16
C SER A 17 -27.62 -11.34 -36.82
N TYR A 18 -27.72 -10.58 -37.92
CA TYR A 18 -26.57 -9.95 -38.56
C TYR A 18 -25.90 -8.92 -37.64
N LEU A 19 -26.68 -8.06 -36.98
CA LEU A 19 -26.15 -7.10 -36.01
C LEU A 19 -25.45 -7.81 -34.85
N TRP A 20 -26.05 -8.87 -34.31
CA TRP A 20 -25.45 -9.69 -33.25
C TRP A 20 -24.14 -10.37 -33.71
N LEU A 21 -24.13 -10.97 -34.91
CA LEU A 21 -22.93 -11.60 -35.47
C LEU A 21 -21.81 -10.58 -35.71
N LYS A 22 -22.17 -9.38 -36.17
CA LYS A 22 -21.22 -8.28 -36.38
C LYS A 22 -20.60 -7.82 -35.06
N GLU A 23 -21.40 -7.74 -34.00
CA GLU A 23 -20.93 -7.38 -32.66
C GLU A 23 -20.06 -8.48 -32.04
N GLU A 24 -20.40 -9.76 -32.26
CA GLU A 24 -19.61 -10.90 -31.78
C GLU A 24 -18.25 -11.01 -32.50
N VAL A 25 -18.21 -10.74 -33.81
CA VAL A 25 -16.97 -10.80 -34.62
C VAL A 25 -16.10 -9.57 -34.42
N ASN A 26 -16.70 -8.40 -34.17
CA ASN A 26 -15.97 -7.16 -33.94
C ASN A 26 -16.47 -6.41 -32.69
N PRO A 27 -16.19 -6.96 -31.50
CA PRO A 27 -16.64 -6.36 -30.24
C PRO A 27 -15.91 -5.04 -29.98
N ALA A 28 -16.57 -4.13 -29.27
CA ALA A 28 -16.08 -2.77 -29.03
C ALA A 28 -14.67 -2.72 -28.40
N TRP A 29 -14.31 -3.70 -27.56
CA TRP A 29 -12.99 -3.74 -26.93
C TRP A 29 -11.85 -3.96 -27.93
N MET A 30 -12.14 -4.62 -29.06
CA MET A 30 -11.14 -4.95 -30.08
C MET A 30 -10.62 -3.71 -30.78
N GLU A 31 -11.44 -2.67 -30.92
CA GLU A 31 -11.04 -1.38 -31.51
C GLU A 31 -9.89 -0.74 -30.72
N TYR A 32 -9.87 -0.81 -29.39
CA TYR A 32 -8.76 -0.29 -28.59
C TYR A 32 -7.44 -1.03 -28.87
N GLN A 33 -7.49 -2.34 -29.08
CA GLN A 33 -6.29 -3.11 -29.40
C GLN A 33 -5.82 -2.83 -30.83
N LYS A 34 -6.74 -2.72 -31.79
CA LYS A 34 -6.41 -2.31 -33.18
C LYS A 34 -5.71 -0.96 -33.19
N GLU A 35 -6.27 0.04 -32.50
CA GLU A 35 -5.69 1.38 -32.40
C GLU A 35 -4.29 1.34 -31.78
N TYR A 36 -4.10 0.58 -30.69
CA TYR A 36 -2.79 0.45 -30.05
C TYR A 36 -1.77 -0.19 -30.99
N TYR A 37 -2.06 -1.34 -31.60
CA TYR A 37 -1.09 -2.02 -32.46
C TYR A 37 -0.79 -1.22 -33.73
N ALA A 38 -1.76 -0.50 -34.28
CA ALA A 38 -1.52 0.43 -35.38
C ALA A 38 -0.57 1.58 -34.98
N GLN A 39 -0.69 2.10 -33.75
CA GLN A 39 0.24 3.11 -33.21
C GLN A 39 1.64 2.52 -33.00
N GLN A 40 1.76 1.33 -32.42
CA GLN A 40 3.05 0.66 -32.20
C GLN A 40 3.74 0.32 -33.52
N LEU A 41 3.00 -0.16 -34.53
CA LEU A 41 3.52 -0.42 -35.86
C LEU A 41 4.12 0.85 -36.48
N LYS A 42 3.36 1.95 -36.48
CA LYS A 42 3.82 3.23 -37.02
C LYS A 42 5.06 3.76 -36.28
N GLN A 43 5.14 3.56 -34.97
CA GLN A 43 6.30 3.94 -34.17
C GLN A 43 7.52 3.08 -34.51
N ALA A 44 7.37 1.76 -34.53
CA ALA A 44 8.44 0.81 -34.84
C ALA A 44 8.98 1.00 -36.27
N GLU A 45 8.12 1.23 -37.27
CA GLU A 45 8.53 1.56 -38.65
C GLU A 45 9.39 2.83 -38.71
N LYS A 46 9.00 3.86 -37.94
CA LYS A 46 9.76 5.12 -37.86
C LYS A 46 11.13 4.90 -37.18
N GLU A 47 11.16 4.12 -36.11
CA GLU A 47 12.40 3.79 -35.39
C GLU A 47 13.35 2.94 -36.24
N LEU A 48 12.81 1.99 -37.04
CA LEU A 48 13.59 1.15 -37.94
C LEU A 48 14.35 1.97 -39.00
N VAL A 49 13.74 3.04 -39.51
CA VAL A 49 14.39 3.95 -40.48
C VAL A 49 15.49 4.78 -39.83
N ALA A 50 15.35 5.09 -38.54
CA ALA A 50 16.28 5.95 -37.82
C ALA A 50 17.48 5.19 -37.21
N VAL A 51 17.34 3.88 -36.98
CA VAL A 51 18.36 3.10 -36.27
C VAL A 51 19.49 2.66 -37.20
N ALA A 52 20.73 2.84 -36.75
CA ALA A 52 21.93 2.46 -37.50
C ALA A 52 22.46 1.07 -37.09
N ASP A 53 22.16 0.62 -35.87
CA ASP A 53 22.62 -0.65 -35.32
C ASP A 53 21.84 -1.83 -35.93
N GLU A 54 22.55 -2.79 -36.51
CA GLU A 54 21.94 -3.94 -37.21
C GLU A 54 21.19 -4.89 -36.26
N LYS A 55 21.64 -5.03 -35.00
CA LYS A 55 20.96 -5.89 -34.02
C LYS A 55 19.65 -5.26 -33.54
N GLU A 56 19.62 -3.93 -33.44
CA GLU A 56 18.40 -3.18 -33.12
C GLU A 56 17.42 -3.15 -34.31
N LYS A 57 17.92 -3.09 -35.55
CA LYS A 57 17.09 -3.27 -36.75
C LYS A 57 16.39 -4.63 -36.77
N GLU A 58 17.13 -5.72 -36.52
CA GLU A 58 16.56 -7.07 -36.53
C GLU A 58 15.43 -7.20 -35.49
N LYS A 59 15.63 -6.65 -34.29
CA LYS A 59 14.58 -6.60 -33.25
C LYS A 59 13.36 -5.81 -33.68
N LEU A 60 13.55 -4.62 -34.24
CA LEU A 60 12.45 -3.77 -34.71
C LEU A 60 11.68 -4.43 -35.86
N GLN A 61 12.36 -5.15 -36.76
CA GLN A 61 11.71 -5.93 -37.81
C GLN A 61 10.85 -7.07 -37.23
N GLU A 62 11.33 -7.76 -36.19
CA GLU A 62 10.54 -8.77 -35.48
C GLU A 62 9.31 -8.16 -34.79
N GLU A 63 9.46 -7.00 -34.15
CA GLU A 63 8.34 -6.26 -33.54
C GLU A 63 7.32 -5.79 -34.58
N ILE A 64 7.77 -5.24 -35.72
CA ILE A 64 6.90 -4.85 -36.84
C ILE A 64 6.12 -6.05 -37.37
N ALA A 65 6.76 -7.21 -37.52
CA ALA A 65 6.07 -8.43 -37.94
C ALA A 65 4.96 -8.83 -36.94
N LYS A 66 5.22 -8.71 -35.64
CA LYS A 66 4.22 -8.96 -34.58
C LYS A 66 3.07 -7.95 -34.61
N PHE A 67 3.37 -6.66 -34.80
CA PHE A 67 2.37 -5.59 -34.83
C PHE A 67 1.56 -5.56 -36.13
N SER A 68 2.09 -6.10 -37.22
CA SER A 68 1.40 -6.19 -38.52
C SER A 68 0.27 -7.23 -38.52
N ASN A 69 0.38 -8.27 -37.69
CA ASN A 69 -0.66 -9.29 -37.53
C ASN A 69 -0.87 -9.64 -36.05
N PRO A 70 -1.42 -8.71 -35.25
CA PRO A 70 -1.54 -8.91 -33.82
C PRO A 70 -2.68 -9.88 -33.50
N LYS A 71 -2.49 -10.68 -32.45
CA LYS A 71 -3.56 -11.51 -31.89
C LYS A 71 -4.39 -10.66 -30.92
N TYR A 72 -5.65 -10.40 -31.28
CA TYR A 72 -6.60 -9.75 -30.38
C TYR A 72 -7.15 -10.75 -29.38
N GLU A 73 -7.08 -10.43 -28.10
CA GLU A 73 -7.57 -11.31 -27.04
C GLU A 73 -8.02 -10.55 -25.81
N ILE A 74 -8.97 -11.14 -25.08
CA ILE A 74 -9.39 -10.65 -23.78
C ILE A 74 -8.29 -10.99 -22.77
N LYS A 75 -7.64 -9.96 -22.23
CA LYS A 75 -6.68 -10.10 -21.13
C LYS A 75 -7.43 -10.05 -19.81
N GLN A 76 -7.18 -11.03 -18.94
CA GLN A 76 -7.83 -11.11 -17.64
C GLN A 76 -6.82 -11.43 -16.54
N VAL A 77 -6.96 -10.71 -15.43
CA VAL A 77 -6.30 -11.01 -14.16
C VAL A 77 -7.34 -11.67 -13.26
N LEU A 78 -6.98 -12.84 -12.72
CA LEU A 78 -7.79 -13.55 -11.75
C LEU A 78 -7.27 -13.17 -10.37
N LEU A 79 -8.05 -12.40 -9.62
CA LEU A 79 -7.65 -11.93 -8.30
C LEU A 79 -7.82 -13.07 -7.30
N LYS A 80 -6.71 -13.69 -6.91
CA LYS A 80 -6.69 -14.87 -6.05
C LYS A 80 -6.67 -14.45 -4.59
N GLY A 81 -7.66 -14.89 -3.81
CA GLY A 81 -7.70 -14.69 -2.36
C GLY A 81 -7.00 -15.81 -1.58
N THR A 82 -6.80 -15.63 -0.28
CA THR A 82 -6.13 -16.59 0.64
C THR A 82 -6.60 -18.05 0.48
N ALA A 83 -7.92 -18.30 0.45
CA ALA A 83 -8.49 -19.64 0.27
C ALA A 83 -8.17 -20.25 -1.10
N THR A 84 -8.08 -19.40 -2.12
CA THR A 84 -7.79 -19.77 -3.51
C THR A 84 -6.31 -20.12 -3.69
N TRP A 85 -5.39 -19.40 -3.04
CA TRP A 85 -3.95 -19.69 -3.05
C TRP A 85 -3.65 -21.06 -2.46
N ALA A 86 -4.19 -21.36 -1.26
CA ALA A 86 -3.96 -22.64 -0.59
C ALA A 86 -4.51 -23.85 -1.38
N GLN A 87 -5.56 -23.64 -2.18
CA GLN A 87 -6.22 -24.69 -2.96
C GLN A 87 -5.81 -24.70 -4.43
N GLN A 88 -4.89 -23.82 -4.85
CA GLN A 88 -4.51 -23.59 -6.26
C GLN A 88 -5.70 -23.41 -7.20
N ARG A 89 -6.76 -22.76 -6.72
CA ARG A 89 -7.98 -22.49 -7.50
C ARG A 89 -7.87 -21.15 -8.22
N ASN A 90 -8.88 -20.83 -9.03
CA ASN A 90 -9.05 -19.49 -9.58
C ASN A 90 -9.91 -18.64 -8.65
N GLY A 91 -9.64 -17.34 -8.58
CA GLY A 91 -10.42 -16.41 -7.78
C GLY A 91 -11.73 -16.03 -8.48
N ASP A 92 -12.75 -15.72 -7.69
CA ASP A 92 -14.06 -15.32 -8.21
C ASP A 92 -14.06 -13.89 -8.76
N LYS A 93 -13.15 -13.02 -8.28
CA LYS A 93 -13.01 -11.66 -8.77
C LYS A 93 -12.05 -11.62 -9.96
N VAL A 94 -12.48 -10.95 -11.03
CA VAL A 94 -11.77 -10.89 -12.31
C VAL A 94 -11.65 -9.45 -12.74
N ASP A 95 -10.48 -9.09 -13.25
CA ASP A 95 -10.17 -7.77 -13.78
C ASP A 95 -9.74 -7.89 -15.24
N ARG A 96 -10.46 -7.22 -16.14
CA ARG A 96 -10.22 -7.21 -17.59
C ARG A 96 -9.82 -5.83 -18.11
N CYS A 97 -9.44 -4.90 -17.23
CA CYS A 97 -9.09 -3.54 -17.64
C CYS A 97 -7.96 -3.53 -18.68
N THR A 98 -6.99 -4.44 -18.55
CA THR A 98 -5.88 -4.63 -19.49
C THR A 98 -6.29 -5.24 -20.84
N THR A 99 -7.58 -5.51 -21.08
CA THR A 99 -8.11 -5.82 -22.43
C THR A 99 -8.19 -4.57 -23.30
N CYS A 100 -8.60 -3.43 -22.71
CA CYS A 100 -8.68 -2.14 -23.42
C CYS A 100 -7.46 -1.26 -23.13
N HIS A 101 -6.92 -1.34 -21.91
CA HIS A 101 -5.71 -0.62 -21.49
C HIS A 101 -4.48 -1.50 -21.67
N ILE A 102 -4.12 -1.79 -22.93
CA ILE A 102 -3.09 -2.80 -23.23
C ILE A 102 -1.65 -2.25 -23.19
N ASP A 103 -1.50 -0.93 -23.08
CA ASP A 103 -0.21 -0.25 -23.01
C ASP A 103 0.36 -0.29 -21.59
N GLU A 104 1.02 -1.40 -21.27
CA GLU A 104 1.63 -1.62 -19.96
C GLU A 104 2.68 -0.57 -19.62
N ARG A 105 3.45 -0.07 -20.61
CA ARG A 105 4.45 0.98 -20.39
C ARG A 105 3.79 2.28 -19.92
N LYS A 106 2.69 2.70 -20.55
CA LYS A 106 1.91 3.87 -20.09
C LYS A 106 1.27 3.65 -18.72
N LEU A 107 0.78 2.43 -18.46
CA LEU A 107 0.22 2.08 -17.16
C LEU A 107 1.28 2.19 -16.06
N VAL A 108 2.43 1.53 -16.20
CA VAL A 108 3.53 1.58 -15.22
C VAL A 108 4.06 3.01 -15.04
N ALA A 109 4.21 3.78 -16.12
CA ALA A 109 4.64 5.17 -16.04
C ALA A 109 3.67 6.06 -15.23
N SER A 110 2.38 5.70 -15.22
CA SER A 110 1.34 6.42 -14.47
C SER A 110 1.11 5.87 -13.06
N HIS A 111 1.71 4.73 -12.70
CA HIS A 111 1.51 4.05 -11.43
C HIS A 111 2.86 3.74 -10.77
N ASN A 112 3.37 4.71 -10.01
CA ASN A 112 4.56 4.54 -9.19
C ASN A 112 4.43 3.44 -8.12
N ILE A 113 3.20 3.08 -7.74
CA ILE A 113 2.87 2.05 -6.75
C ILE A 113 2.97 0.60 -7.25
N VAL A 114 3.21 0.35 -8.55
CA VAL A 114 3.16 -1.01 -9.13
C VAL A 114 4.21 -1.95 -8.52
N LYS A 115 5.30 -1.41 -7.97
CA LYS A 115 6.32 -2.22 -7.29
C LYS A 115 5.76 -2.89 -6.04
N GLU A 116 4.91 -2.20 -5.30
CA GLU A 116 4.22 -2.70 -4.12
C GLU A 116 2.87 -3.36 -4.47
N PHE A 117 2.25 -2.93 -5.57
CA PHE A 117 0.95 -3.42 -6.07
C PHE A 117 1.03 -3.93 -7.52
N PRO A 118 1.57 -5.13 -7.77
CA PRO A 118 1.61 -5.71 -9.10
C PRO A 118 0.20 -5.91 -9.69
N PHE A 119 0.03 -5.55 -10.97
CA PHE A 119 -1.28 -5.61 -11.64
C PHE A 119 -1.84 -7.03 -11.76
N ASP A 120 -0.99 -8.04 -11.83
CA ASP A 120 -1.34 -9.46 -11.92
C ASP A 120 -1.81 -10.06 -10.59
N VAL A 121 -1.60 -9.35 -9.48
CA VAL A 121 -2.08 -9.73 -8.14
C VAL A 121 -3.32 -8.93 -7.75
N TYR A 122 -3.27 -7.59 -7.90
CA TYR A 122 -4.30 -6.70 -7.37
C TYR A 122 -5.26 -6.16 -8.44
N GLY A 123 -4.92 -6.26 -9.73
CA GLY A 123 -5.72 -5.67 -10.80
C GLY A 123 -5.86 -4.14 -10.67
N CYS A 124 -6.78 -3.58 -11.45
CA CYS A 124 -7.08 -2.14 -11.45
C CYS A 124 -8.26 -1.82 -10.51
N THR A 125 -9.26 -2.69 -10.49
CA THR A 125 -10.56 -2.46 -9.83
C THR A 125 -10.49 -2.45 -8.30
N VAL A 126 -9.45 -3.01 -7.68
CA VAL A 126 -9.25 -2.88 -6.22
C VAL A 126 -9.05 -1.40 -5.85
N CYS A 127 -8.11 -0.74 -6.53
CA CYS A 127 -7.82 0.69 -6.31
C CYS A 127 -8.77 1.61 -7.07
N HIS A 128 -9.32 1.21 -8.21
CA HIS A 128 -10.16 2.08 -9.02
C HIS A 128 -11.67 1.81 -8.92
N LYS A 129 -12.15 0.77 -8.24
CA LYS A 129 -13.54 0.28 -8.38
C LYS A 129 -13.87 0.00 -9.86
N GLY A 130 -15.14 0.08 -10.25
CA GLY A 130 -15.60 -0.31 -11.59
C GLY A 130 -16.03 -1.78 -11.65
N GLU A 131 -16.44 -2.20 -12.84
CA GLU A 131 -16.87 -3.56 -13.12
C GLU A 131 -15.79 -4.31 -13.90
N GLY A 132 -14.96 -5.07 -13.18
CA GLY A 132 -13.77 -5.72 -13.74
C GLY A 132 -14.08 -6.78 -14.78
N ARG A 133 -15.30 -7.34 -14.82
CA ARG A 133 -15.71 -8.34 -15.82
C ARG A 133 -16.19 -7.73 -17.13
N ALA A 134 -16.57 -6.46 -17.12
CA ALA A 134 -17.18 -5.80 -18.27
C ALA A 134 -16.14 -5.50 -19.35
N LEU A 135 -16.57 -5.68 -20.61
CA LEU A 135 -15.80 -5.34 -21.81
C LEU A 135 -16.38 -4.12 -22.54
N VAL A 136 -17.53 -3.63 -22.07
CA VAL A 136 -18.16 -2.39 -22.54
C VAL A 136 -17.67 -1.27 -21.65
N LYS A 137 -17.08 -0.23 -22.27
CA LYS A 137 -16.42 0.89 -21.58
C LYS A 137 -17.29 1.53 -20.50
N GLU A 138 -18.54 1.82 -20.83
CA GLU A 138 -19.50 2.50 -19.95
C GLU A 138 -19.81 1.65 -18.72
N VAL A 139 -19.91 0.33 -18.89
CA VAL A 139 -20.18 -0.62 -17.82
C VAL A 139 -18.92 -0.82 -16.97
N ALA A 140 -17.77 -1.02 -17.60
CA ALA A 140 -16.49 -1.20 -16.91
C ALA A 140 -16.15 -0.01 -16.00
N HIS A 141 -16.44 1.21 -16.45
CA HIS A 141 -16.18 2.44 -15.69
C HIS A 141 -17.33 2.85 -14.75
N HIS A 142 -18.41 2.08 -14.67
CA HIS A 142 -19.53 2.40 -13.80
C HIS A 142 -19.10 2.38 -12.32
N GLY A 143 -19.21 3.53 -11.64
CA GLY A 143 -18.79 3.67 -10.24
C GLY A 143 -17.26 3.65 -10.03
N MET A 144 -16.48 3.79 -11.09
CA MET A 144 -15.02 3.81 -11.03
C MET A 144 -14.48 5.17 -10.52
N PHE A 145 -13.34 5.13 -9.86
CA PHE A 145 -12.52 6.26 -9.43
C PHE A 145 -11.31 6.40 -10.36
N PRO A 146 -11.42 7.08 -11.52
CA PRO A 146 -10.37 7.11 -12.54
C PRO A 146 -9.10 7.85 -12.11
N HIS A 147 -9.18 8.69 -11.07
CA HIS A 147 -8.07 9.56 -10.66
C HIS A 147 -7.91 9.58 -9.15
N ARG A 148 -6.69 9.93 -8.69
CA ARG A 148 -6.31 10.01 -7.27
C ARG A 148 -7.32 10.77 -6.41
N ARG A 149 -7.80 11.93 -6.86
CA ARG A 149 -8.81 12.74 -6.14
C ARG A 149 -10.14 12.00 -5.93
N GLN A 150 -10.53 11.13 -6.86
CA GLN A 150 -11.75 10.34 -6.72
C GLN A 150 -11.54 9.14 -5.80
N MET A 151 -10.35 8.51 -5.83
CA MET A 151 -10.00 7.44 -4.89
C MET A 151 -10.05 7.94 -3.44
N GLN A 152 -9.67 9.20 -3.19
CA GLN A 152 -9.79 9.85 -1.88
C GLN A 152 -11.22 9.92 -1.35
N LYS A 153 -12.26 9.78 -2.21
CA LYS A 153 -13.65 9.68 -1.75
C LYS A 153 -13.92 8.41 -0.92
N ARG A 154 -13.03 7.41 -0.94
CA ARG A 154 -13.07 6.28 0.00
C ARG A 154 -12.88 6.70 1.46
N MET A 155 -12.33 7.89 1.73
CA MET A 155 -12.26 8.49 3.07
C MET A 155 -13.64 9.00 3.55
N GLU A 156 -14.70 8.26 3.27
CA GLU A 156 -16.07 8.58 3.70
C GLU A 156 -16.29 8.22 5.17
N ASN A 157 -15.79 7.04 5.58
CA ASN A 157 -15.83 6.48 6.92
C ASN A 157 -14.68 5.46 7.08
N SER A 158 -14.42 4.99 8.32
CA SER A 158 -13.35 4.02 8.59
C SER A 158 -13.60 2.67 7.93
N ASP A 159 -14.86 2.26 7.79
CA ASP A 159 -15.22 0.93 7.32
C ASP A 159 -14.86 0.76 5.84
N ALA A 160 -15.00 1.82 5.04
CA ALA A 160 -14.55 1.87 3.65
C ALA A 160 -13.03 1.76 3.52
N VAL A 161 -12.27 2.32 4.47
CA VAL A 161 -10.80 2.17 4.53
C VAL A 161 -10.44 0.73 4.89
N PHE A 162 -11.06 0.17 5.94
CA PHE A 162 -10.82 -1.20 6.37
C PHE A 162 -11.18 -2.22 5.30
N ALA A 163 -12.27 -2.01 4.56
CA ALA A 163 -12.65 -2.88 3.44
C ALA A 163 -11.55 -2.94 2.36
N LEU A 164 -10.92 -1.80 2.05
CA LEU A 164 -9.80 -1.77 1.09
C LEU A 164 -8.58 -2.52 1.63
N TRP A 165 -8.19 -2.29 2.88
CA TRP A 165 -7.03 -2.98 3.48
C TRP A 165 -7.26 -4.49 3.65
N LEU A 166 -8.49 -4.90 3.96
CA LEU A 166 -8.87 -6.31 3.98
C LEU A 166 -8.72 -6.94 2.60
N GLU A 167 -9.17 -6.24 1.55
CA GLU A 167 -9.02 -6.72 0.18
C GLU A 167 -7.54 -6.86 -0.22
N PHE A 168 -6.68 -5.92 0.18
CA PHE A 168 -5.23 -6.08 -0.02
C PHE A 168 -4.66 -7.30 0.71
N THR A 169 -5.05 -7.49 1.98
CA THR A 169 -4.63 -8.62 2.80
C THR A 169 -5.09 -9.96 2.22
N GLU A 170 -6.31 -10.01 1.69
CA GLU A 170 -6.86 -11.22 1.09
C GLU A 170 -6.10 -11.62 -0.18
N LEU A 171 -5.72 -10.63 -1.00
CA LEU A 171 -4.99 -10.86 -2.26
C LEU A 171 -3.50 -11.13 -2.05
N SER A 172 -2.94 -10.72 -0.91
CA SER A 172 -1.52 -10.89 -0.57
C SER A 172 -1.32 -11.83 0.63
N PRO A 173 -1.42 -13.15 0.43
CA PRO A 173 -1.25 -14.13 1.50
C PRO A 173 0.17 -14.16 2.07
N GLU A 174 1.16 -13.60 1.38
CA GLU A 174 2.56 -13.54 1.84
C GLU A 174 2.74 -12.57 3.02
N GLU A 175 1.80 -11.64 3.23
CA GLU A 175 1.79 -10.73 4.38
C GLU A 175 1.07 -11.30 5.62
N THR A 176 0.61 -12.56 5.59
CA THR A 176 0.10 -13.22 6.80
C THR A 176 1.27 -13.76 7.62
N ASP A 177 1.94 -12.90 8.39
CA ASP A 177 2.77 -13.39 9.50
C ASP A 177 1.86 -14.24 10.41
N PRO A 178 2.18 -15.52 10.65
CA PRO A 178 1.39 -16.41 11.50
C PRO A 178 1.20 -15.90 12.95
N ASN A 179 2.03 -14.94 13.38
CA ASN A 179 1.98 -14.30 14.70
C ASN A 179 1.29 -12.93 14.69
N LEU A 180 0.99 -12.38 13.51
CA LEU A 180 0.11 -11.23 13.34
C LEU A 180 -1.31 -11.73 13.15
N THR A 181 -2.24 -11.28 13.99
CA THR A 181 -3.65 -11.59 13.78
C THR A 181 -4.04 -11.05 12.39
N PRO A 182 -4.51 -11.91 11.46
CA PRO A 182 -4.59 -11.59 10.03
C PRO A 182 -5.82 -10.75 9.76
N VAL A 183 -5.79 -9.48 10.16
CA VAL A 183 -6.91 -8.59 9.84
C VAL A 183 -6.47 -7.45 8.91
N TRP A 184 -5.26 -6.87 9.03
CA TRP A 184 -4.88 -5.74 8.13
C TRP A 184 -3.38 -5.59 7.77
N GLY A 185 -2.50 -6.55 8.12
CA GLY A 185 -1.10 -6.59 7.66
C GLY A 185 -0.28 -5.28 7.78
N ASN A 186 0.67 -5.08 6.84
CA ASN A 186 1.41 -3.81 6.68
C ASN A 186 0.57 -2.72 5.97
N PHE A 187 -0.60 -3.09 5.42
CA PHE A 187 -1.44 -2.18 4.63
C PHE A 187 -2.01 -1.00 5.43
N ARG A 188 -2.00 -1.07 6.76
CA ARG A 188 -2.30 0.07 7.66
C ARG A 188 -1.41 1.30 7.42
N HIS A 189 -0.22 1.11 6.85
CA HIS A 189 0.70 2.18 6.49
C HIS A 189 0.38 2.82 5.13
N LEU A 190 -0.74 2.45 4.51
CA LEU A 190 -1.14 2.94 3.18
C LEU A 190 -2.43 3.75 3.25
N GLY A 191 -2.50 4.77 2.40
CA GLY A 191 -3.73 5.50 2.14
C GLY A 191 -4.68 4.79 1.19
N VAL A 192 -5.84 5.41 0.95
CA VAL A 192 -6.89 4.87 0.07
C VAL A 192 -6.55 4.91 -1.43
N THR A 193 -5.37 5.41 -1.76
CA THR A 193 -4.78 5.47 -3.11
C THR A 193 -3.71 4.39 -3.32
N GLY A 194 -3.39 3.58 -2.30
CA GLY A 194 -2.29 2.62 -2.32
C GLY A 194 -0.91 3.20 -2.02
N GLU A 195 -0.79 4.53 -1.94
CA GLU A 195 0.46 5.21 -1.54
C GLU A 195 0.67 5.10 -0.02
N HIS A 196 1.94 5.16 0.43
CA HIS A 196 2.24 5.24 1.85
C HIS A 196 1.58 6.46 2.49
N ALA A 197 0.90 6.23 3.61
CA ALA A 197 0.27 7.26 4.39
C ALA A 197 1.32 8.15 5.08
N ILE A 198 1.00 9.43 5.20
CA ILE A 198 1.94 10.44 5.72
C ILE A 198 1.95 10.42 7.26
N PHE A 199 3.16 10.41 7.82
CA PHE A 199 3.41 10.73 9.23
C PHE A 199 3.23 12.24 9.43
N THR A 200 2.21 12.62 10.20
CA THR A 200 1.79 14.00 10.39
C THR A 200 2.55 14.70 11.52
N GLY A 201 3.23 13.93 12.36
CA GLY A 201 4.03 14.40 13.48
C GLY A 201 3.21 14.71 14.73
N SER A 202 3.85 14.50 15.88
CA SER A 202 3.22 14.59 17.20
C SER A 202 2.62 15.94 17.51
N LYS A 203 3.13 17.03 16.91
CA LYS A 203 2.57 18.38 17.08
C LYS A 203 1.09 18.43 16.70
N LYS A 204 0.67 17.73 15.63
CA LYS A 204 -0.72 17.67 15.21
C LYS A 204 -1.59 16.97 16.26
N CYS A 205 -1.11 15.83 16.77
CA CYS A 205 -1.81 15.06 17.80
C CYS A 205 -1.94 15.88 19.11
N LEU A 206 -0.84 16.48 19.55
CA LEU A 206 -0.75 17.23 20.81
C LEU A 206 -1.64 18.47 20.83
N HIS A 207 -1.96 19.05 19.66
CA HIS A 207 -2.87 20.20 19.58
C HIS A 207 -4.21 19.93 20.28
N CYS A 208 -4.75 18.71 20.17
CA CYS A 208 -6.00 18.31 20.80
C CYS A 208 -5.78 17.40 22.02
N HIS A 209 -4.87 16.43 21.90
CA HIS A 209 -4.71 15.37 22.90
C HIS A 209 -4.05 15.83 24.21
N ALA A 210 -3.32 16.95 24.20
CA ALA A 210 -2.74 17.51 25.43
C ALA A 210 -3.81 17.89 26.47
N GLY A 211 -5.04 18.19 26.04
CA GLY A 211 -6.19 18.38 26.92
C GLY A 211 -7.06 17.13 27.06
N LEU A 212 -7.49 16.56 25.93
CA LEU A 212 -8.48 15.47 25.91
C LEU A 212 -7.99 14.17 26.56
N THR A 213 -6.70 13.89 26.44
CA THR A 213 -6.06 12.65 26.93
C THR A 213 -4.77 12.98 27.67
N ALA A 214 -4.80 14.05 28.48
CA ALA A 214 -3.62 14.61 29.14
C ALA A 214 -2.79 13.57 29.92
N PRO A 215 -3.38 12.65 30.73
CA PRO A 215 -2.58 11.68 31.49
C PRO A 215 -1.72 10.79 30.59
N HIS A 216 -2.29 10.32 29.48
CA HIS A 216 -1.59 9.50 28.50
C HIS A 216 -0.45 10.27 27.83
N VAL A 217 -0.74 11.49 27.36
CA VAL A 217 0.23 12.36 26.68
C VAL A 217 1.42 12.70 27.59
N GLU A 218 1.16 13.06 28.84
CA GLU A 218 2.21 13.48 29.78
C GLU A 218 3.09 12.31 30.20
N GLN A 219 2.52 11.13 30.45
CA GLN A 219 3.31 9.93 30.72
C GLN A 219 4.21 9.58 29.53
N TRP A 220 3.68 9.67 28.32
CA TRP A 220 4.40 9.26 27.12
C TRP A 220 5.54 10.22 26.76
N LYS A 221 5.29 11.54 26.87
CA LYS A 221 6.32 12.58 26.70
C LYS A 221 7.51 12.40 27.64
N ARG A 222 7.25 12.00 28.89
CA ARG A 222 8.30 11.80 29.90
C ARG A 222 9.12 10.54 29.67
N THR A 223 8.52 9.52 29.06
CA THR A 223 9.12 8.19 28.95
C THR A 223 9.61 7.86 27.56
N LYS A 224 8.72 7.67 26.58
CA LYS A 224 9.06 7.08 25.28
C LYS A 224 9.63 8.08 24.28
N PHE A 225 9.13 9.31 24.31
CA PHE A 225 9.66 10.42 23.48
C PHE A 225 11.14 10.69 23.74
N THR A 226 11.63 10.43 24.96
CA THR A 226 13.01 10.74 25.35
C THR A 226 14.00 9.60 25.06
N SER A 227 13.53 8.45 24.57
CA SER A 227 14.37 7.27 24.34
C SER A 227 15.54 7.54 23.38
N PHE A 228 15.31 8.29 22.31
CA PHE A 228 16.35 8.61 21.34
C PHE A 228 17.40 9.59 21.85
N GLU A 229 17.01 10.53 22.72
CA GLU A 229 17.98 11.43 23.38
C GLU A 229 19.00 10.66 24.21
N ARG A 230 18.61 9.49 24.75
CA ARG A 230 19.52 8.61 25.48
C ARG A 230 20.45 7.87 24.53
N VAL A 231 19.91 7.33 23.44
CA VAL A 231 20.71 6.66 22.39
C VAL A 231 21.75 7.60 21.80
N LYS A 232 21.39 8.86 21.52
CA LYS A 232 22.34 9.87 20.99
C LYS A 232 23.52 10.17 21.91
N ARG A 233 23.39 9.89 23.22
CA ARG A 233 24.47 10.06 24.21
C ARG A 233 25.28 8.79 24.43
N ALA A 234 24.86 7.68 23.83
CA ALA A 234 25.53 6.40 24.00
C ALA A 234 26.87 6.40 23.25
N PRO A 235 27.99 6.00 23.88
CA PRO A 235 29.31 6.02 23.24
C PRO A 235 29.37 5.29 21.89
N ASP A 236 28.69 4.15 21.78
CA ASP A 236 28.61 3.36 20.55
C ASP A 236 27.87 4.07 19.42
N PHE A 237 26.84 4.87 19.73
CA PHE A 237 26.14 5.68 18.74
C PHE A 237 26.97 6.90 18.30
N VAL A 238 27.68 7.52 19.24
CA VAL A 238 28.53 8.68 18.99
C VAL A 238 29.70 8.29 18.09
N ASP A 239 30.42 7.22 18.46
CA ASP A 239 31.56 6.68 17.71
C ASP A 239 31.13 5.98 16.41
N GLY A 240 29.90 5.45 16.38
CA GLY A 240 29.35 4.70 15.26
C GLY A 240 29.21 5.53 13.99
N ASN A 241 29.43 4.88 12.84
CA ASN A 241 29.17 5.47 11.54
C ASN A 241 27.66 5.51 11.22
N GLU A 242 27.29 6.10 10.08
CA GLU A 242 25.89 6.24 9.69
C GLU A 242 25.15 4.89 9.57
N GLU A 243 25.84 3.85 9.09
CA GLU A 243 25.24 2.52 8.95
C GLU A 243 24.94 1.87 10.31
N TYR A 244 25.80 2.10 11.30
CA TYR A 244 25.52 1.73 12.69
C TYR A 244 24.30 2.49 13.23
N ARG A 245 24.26 3.81 13.04
CA ARG A 245 23.17 4.66 13.56
C ARG A 245 21.81 4.30 12.97
N LYS A 246 21.74 3.88 11.70
CA LYS A 246 20.52 3.37 11.08
C LYS A 246 19.92 2.17 11.81
N GLN A 247 20.73 1.31 12.43
CA GLN A 247 20.20 0.21 13.25
C GLN A 247 19.47 0.75 14.49
N CYS A 248 19.94 1.86 15.06
CA CYS A 248 19.29 2.52 16.19
C CYS A 248 18.00 3.26 15.75
N TYR A 249 18.00 3.88 14.57
CA TYR A 249 16.85 4.63 14.05
C TYR A 249 15.60 3.77 13.92
N LYS A 250 15.75 2.51 13.49
CA LYS A 250 14.65 1.55 13.35
C LYS A 250 13.73 1.48 14.58
N CYS A 251 14.30 1.58 15.79
CA CYS A 251 13.55 1.40 17.04
C CYS A 251 13.37 2.70 17.84
N HIS A 252 14.24 3.69 17.64
CA HIS A 252 14.26 4.92 18.44
C HIS A 252 13.79 6.15 17.67
N THR A 253 13.20 5.97 16.51
CA THR A 253 12.57 7.05 15.74
C THR A 253 11.17 6.63 15.31
N THR A 254 10.40 7.57 14.78
CA THR A 254 9.05 7.32 14.28
C THR A 254 9.03 7.42 12.77
N GLY A 255 8.41 6.44 12.11
CA GLY A 255 8.28 6.41 10.65
C GLY A 255 9.63 6.24 9.95
N TYR A 256 10.48 5.35 10.46
CA TYR A 256 11.74 4.97 9.82
C TYR A 256 11.46 4.13 8.57
N ASP A 257 12.05 4.51 7.45
CA ASP A 257 12.02 3.78 6.19
C ASP A 257 13.38 3.14 5.91
N ALA A 258 13.42 1.81 5.91
CA ALA A 258 14.65 1.06 5.67
C ALA A 258 15.21 1.23 4.25
N LYS A 259 14.39 1.58 3.25
CA LYS A 259 14.83 1.81 1.86
C LYS A 259 15.61 3.11 1.73
N THR A 260 15.17 4.16 2.43
CA THR A 260 15.78 5.50 2.37
C THR A 260 16.74 5.78 3.52
N GLY A 261 16.64 5.04 4.63
CA GLY A 261 17.37 5.28 5.86
C GLY A 261 16.89 6.52 6.64
N GLN A 262 15.75 7.09 6.28
CA GLN A 262 15.21 8.31 6.88
C GLN A 262 14.07 8.00 7.85
N TYR A 263 13.80 8.92 8.77
CA TYR A 263 12.67 8.85 9.70
C TYR A 263 11.86 10.14 9.68
N SER A 264 10.60 10.06 10.09
CA SER A 264 9.67 11.20 10.07
C SER A 264 9.74 12.07 11.32
N GLU A 265 9.93 11.47 12.50
CA GLU A 265 10.11 12.20 13.76
C GLU A 265 11.13 11.51 14.67
N ALA A 266 11.95 12.30 15.36
CA ALA A 266 12.94 11.81 16.32
C ALA A 266 12.23 11.31 17.60
N GLY A 267 12.64 10.14 18.10
CA GLY A 267 12.00 9.51 19.27
C GLY A 267 10.87 8.55 18.90
N VAL A 268 10.47 7.75 19.89
CA VAL A 268 9.31 6.85 19.80
C VAL A 268 8.07 7.67 20.14
N THR A 269 7.44 8.24 19.12
CA THR A 269 6.37 9.23 19.28
C THR A 269 4.97 8.64 19.16
N CYS A 270 3.93 9.46 19.01
CA CYS A 270 2.54 8.99 18.93
C CYS A 270 2.33 8.00 17.77
N GLU A 271 2.87 8.35 16.60
CA GLU A 271 2.68 7.59 15.36
C GLU A 271 3.56 6.32 15.32
N ALA A 272 4.50 6.15 16.24
CA ALA A 272 5.26 4.91 16.39
C ALA A 272 4.36 3.75 16.85
N CYS A 273 3.30 4.06 17.60
CA CYS A 273 2.31 3.07 18.02
C CYS A 273 1.00 3.16 17.26
N HIS A 274 0.57 4.36 16.86
CA HIS A 274 -0.70 4.56 16.15
C HIS A 274 -0.60 4.50 14.62
N GLY A 275 0.61 4.34 14.07
CA GLY A 275 0.86 4.40 12.64
C GLY A 275 0.72 5.83 12.07
N PRO A 276 0.87 5.98 10.74
CA PRO A 276 0.85 7.28 10.07
C PRO A 276 -0.49 8.02 10.28
N GLY A 277 -0.42 9.28 10.70
CA GLY A 277 -1.58 10.05 11.11
C GLY A 277 -2.46 10.61 10.03
N GLU A 278 -2.08 10.51 8.75
CA GLU A 278 -2.83 11.11 7.64
C GLU A 278 -4.33 10.75 7.68
N LEU A 279 -4.66 9.46 7.79
CA LEU A 279 -6.04 9.00 7.65
C LEU A 279 -6.88 9.31 8.90
N TYR A 280 -6.40 8.95 10.09
CA TYR A 280 -7.19 9.16 11.30
C TYR A 280 -7.26 10.64 11.70
N SER A 281 -6.19 11.42 11.49
CA SER A 281 -6.22 12.85 11.78
C SER A 281 -7.16 13.59 10.81
N TYR A 282 -7.26 13.16 9.55
CA TYR A 282 -8.25 13.71 8.61
C TYR A 282 -9.67 13.57 9.16
N PHE A 283 -10.06 12.38 9.64
CA PHE A 283 -11.38 12.17 10.22
C PHE A 283 -11.62 13.04 11.45
N MET A 284 -10.60 13.21 12.30
CA MET A 284 -10.69 14.09 13.47
C MET A 284 -10.87 15.57 13.05
N ASP A 285 -10.13 16.03 12.04
CA ASP A 285 -10.18 17.42 11.54
C ASP A 285 -11.55 17.78 10.96
N VAL A 286 -12.24 16.83 10.30
CA VAL A 286 -13.57 17.04 9.70
C VAL A 286 -14.74 16.75 10.67
N GLY A 287 -14.46 16.65 11.97
CA GLY A 287 -15.49 16.44 13.00
C GLY A 287 -16.01 15.01 13.12
N LYS A 288 -15.36 14.04 12.47
CA LYS A 288 -15.66 12.60 12.54
C LYS A 288 -14.66 11.86 13.45
N ALA A 289 -14.36 12.41 14.62
CA ALA A 289 -13.32 11.88 15.51
C ALA A 289 -13.48 10.39 15.86
N GLN A 290 -14.71 9.88 15.95
CA GLN A 290 -14.98 8.45 16.21
C GLN A 290 -14.46 7.55 15.07
N GLU A 291 -14.55 7.99 13.81
CA GLU A 291 -14.01 7.26 12.66
C GLU A 291 -12.48 7.24 12.70
N GLY A 292 -11.85 8.38 13.03
CA GLY A 292 -10.41 8.45 13.23
C GLY A 292 -9.93 7.56 14.38
N GLN A 293 -10.68 7.53 15.49
CA GLN A 293 -10.39 6.68 16.64
C GLN A 293 -10.39 5.19 16.28
N LYS A 294 -11.31 4.72 15.43
CA LYS A 294 -11.34 3.33 14.97
C LYS A 294 -10.04 2.97 14.26
N ILE A 295 -9.55 3.82 13.36
CA ILE A 295 -8.29 3.60 12.62
C ILE A 295 -7.08 3.67 13.55
N ALA A 296 -7.00 4.68 14.42
CA ALA A 296 -5.87 4.84 15.34
C ALA A 296 -5.74 3.69 16.37
N ARG A 297 -6.82 2.95 16.62
CA ARG A 297 -6.85 1.82 17.57
C ARG A 297 -6.57 0.46 16.95
N VAL A 298 -6.41 0.37 15.63
CA VAL A 298 -6.09 -0.88 14.93
C VAL A 298 -4.87 -1.59 15.52
N ASN A 299 -3.91 -0.82 16.07
CA ASN A 299 -2.63 -1.33 16.56
C ASN A 299 -2.67 -1.94 17.98
N SER A 300 -3.85 -2.19 18.55
CA SER A 300 -4.00 -2.72 19.90
C SER A 300 -4.83 -4.01 19.88
N PRO A 301 -4.23 -5.18 19.59
CA PRO A 301 -3.59 -5.91 20.70
C PRO A 301 -2.32 -6.75 20.40
N TYR A 302 -1.78 -6.84 19.18
CA TYR A 302 -0.64 -7.72 18.93
C TYR A 302 0.46 -7.03 18.09
N ASN A 303 1.64 -6.90 18.72
CA ASN A 303 2.98 -6.72 18.14
C ASN A 303 3.65 -5.33 17.96
N VAL A 304 2.98 -4.18 18.12
CA VAL A 304 3.67 -2.88 17.93
C VAL A 304 4.87 -2.67 18.87
N CYS A 305 4.84 -3.28 20.06
CA CYS A 305 5.97 -3.29 20.97
C CYS A 305 7.10 -4.22 20.51
N PHE A 306 6.76 -5.36 19.91
CA PHE A 306 7.71 -6.40 19.50
C PHE A 306 8.41 -6.08 18.18
N GLU A 307 7.98 -5.06 17.44
CA GLU A 307 8.77 -4.52 16.33
C GLU A 307 10.13 -3.97 16.80
N CYS A 308 10.23 -3.57 18.09
CA CYS A 308 11.46 -3.03 18.69
C CYS A 308 11.97 -3.86 19.87
N HIS A 309 11.07 -4.40 20.70
CA HIS A 309 11.40 -5.12 21.93
C HIS A 309 11.50 -6.63 21.71
N ILE A 310 12.41 -7.08 20.84
CA ILE A 310 12.81 -8.50 20.76
C ILE A 310 14.13 -8.76 21.48
N SER A 311 14.30 -10.01 21.91
CA SER A 311 15.56 -10.53 22.43
C SER A 311 16.67 -10.26 21.40
N ARG A 312 17.81 -9.76 21.87
CA ARG A 312 19.06 -9.56 21.12
C ARG A 312 19.20 -8.33 20.21
N HIS A 313 18.20 -7.45 20.07
CA HIS A 313 18.40 -6.23 19.26
C HIS A 313 19.52 -5.29 19.74
N HIS A 314 19.93 -5.42 21.01
CA HIS A 314 21.03 -4.65 21.59
C HIS A 314 22.36 -5.42 21.66
N GLU A 315 22.40 -6.69 21.20
CA GLU A 315 23.65 -7.47 21.20
C GLU A 315 24.71 -6.90 20.26
N MET A 316 24.30 -6.15 19.23
CA MET A 316 25.20 -5.40 18.35
C MET A 316 26.12 -4.42 19.11
N ARG A 317 25.76 -4.04 20.34
CA ARG A 317 26.54 -3.14 21.20
C ARG A 317 27.62 -3.88 21.99
N LEU A 318 27.51 -5.21 22.12
CA LEU A 318 28.43 -6.01 22.95
C LEU A 318 29.86 -5.97 22.43
N GLU A 319 30.07 -6.00 21.12
CA GLU A 319 31.42 -5.92 20.53
C GLU A 319 32.09 -4.59 20.91
N TYR A 320 31.37 -3.48 20.74
CA TYR A 320 31.87 -2.15 21.06
C TYR A 320 32.35 -2.01 22.53
N TYR A 321 31.58 -2.56 23.48
CA TYR A 321 31.91 -2.47 24.91
C TYR A 321 32.93 -3.51 25.37
N LYS A 322 32.99 -4.69 24.75
CA LYS A 322 34.00 -5.72 25.06
C LYS A 322 35.43 -5.25 24.74
N GLU A 323 35.61 -4.51 23.64
CA GLU A 323 36.92 -4.06 23.17
C GLU A 323 37.53 -2.92 24.01
N ARG A 324 36.71 -2.18 24.76
CA ARG A 324 37.12 -0.95 25.46
C ARG A 324 37.39 -1.13 26.96
N ASP A 325 37.38 -2.38 27.46
CA ASP A 325 37.57 -2.74 28.88
C ASP A 325 36.78 -1.86 29.86
N THR A 326 35.57 -1.44 29.46
CA THR A 326 34.65 -0.72 30.34
C THR A 326 33.97 -1.74 31.23
N THR A 327 34.68 -2.23 32.24
CA THR A 327 34.14 -3.04 33.35
C THR A 327 33.10 -2.29 34.18
N GLY A 328 32.97 -0.96 33.98
CA GLY A 328 31.84 -0.16 34.41
C GLY A 328 30.77 -0.16 33.33
N ASP A 329 29.79 -1.05 33.46
CA ASP A 329 28.61 -1.12 32.62
C ASP A 329 27.91 0.25 32.55
N TRP A 330 28.23 1.09 31.55
CA TRP A 330 27.45 2.30 31.26
C TRP A 330 25.96 1.94 31.12
N TRP A 331 25.70 0.77 30.55
CA TRP A 331 24.37 0.18 30.44
C TRP A 331 23.72 -0.12 31.80
N PHE A 332 24.33 -0.93 32.67
CA PHE A 332 23.75 -1.23 33.99
C PHE A 332 23.74 -0.01 34.92
N THR A 333 24.76 0.85 34.88
CA THR A 333 24.80 2.07 35.72
C THR A 333 23.64 3.00 35.36
N GLU A 334 23.42 3.27 34.07
CA GLU A 334 22.31 4.13 33.65
C GLU A 334 20.95 3.40 33.76
N TYR A 335 20.86 2.11 33.46
CA TYR A 335 19.64 1.32 33.62
C TYR A 335 19.20 1.20 35.09
N SER A 336 20.13 0.92 36.01
CA SER A 336 19.88 0.88 37.45
C SER A 336 19.57 2.28 38.01
N ARG A 337 20.23 3.34 37.51
CA ARG A 337 19.90 4.74 37.83
C ARG A 337 18.48 5.09 37.38
N LEU A 338 18.05 4.60 36.23
CA LEU A 338 16.69 4.80 35.69
C LEU A 338 15.62 4.05 36.46
N LEU A 339 15.87 2.79 36.87
CA LEU A 339 14.96 2.05 37.75
C LEU A 339 14.78 2.80 39.08
N THR A 340 15.89 3.20 39.71
CA THR A 340 15.84 3.96 40.96
C THR A 340 15.25 5.38 40.81
N GLU A 341 15.44 6.06 39.68
CA GLU A 341 14.78 7.35 39.41
C GLU A 341 13.27 7.18 39.13
N SER A 342 12.87 6.09 38.48
CA SER A 342 11.45 5.77 38.24
C SER A 342 10.72 5.37 39.54
N GLU A 343 11.41 4.73 40.47
CA GLU A 343 10.92 4.39 41.81
C GLU A 343 10.86 5.60 42.76
N LYS A 344 11.66 6.65 42.52
CA LYS A 344 11.63 7.92 43.26
C LYS A 344 10.48 8.84 42.87
N ILE A 345 9.77 8.53 41.79
CA ILE A 345 8.52 9.20 41.43
C ILE A 345 7.42 8.43 42.18
N PRO A 346 6.81 8.99 43.24
CA PRO A 346 5.72 8.30 43.91
C PRO A 346 4.63 7.99 42.87
N PRO A 347 4.03 6.79 42.88
CA PRO A 347 2.79 6.59 42.15
C PRO A 347 1.84 7.61 42.74
N SER A 348 1.48 8.66 41.98
CA SER A 348 0.35 9.49 42.37
C SER A 348 -0.81 8.53 42.62
N GLU A 349 -1.32 8.53 43.85
CA GLU A 349 -2.40 7.69 44.36
C GLU A 349 -3.68 7.81 43.51
N ALA A 350 -3.72 7.23 42.31
CA ALA A 350 -4.84 7.46 41.40
C ALA A 350 -5.35 6.23 40.64
N TRP A 351 -4.74 5.04 40.74
CA TRP A 351 -5.24 3.89 39.95
C TRP A 351 -5.29 2.54 40.67
N LEU A 352 -5.14 2.50 42.00
CA LEU A 352 -5.30 1.27 42.80
C LEU A 352 -6.55 1.25 43.71
N ARG A 353 -7.59 2.07 43.43
CA ARG A 353 -8.91 1.93 44.09
C ARG A 353 -10.08 2.34 43.18
N LYS A 354 -10.43 1.46 42.23
CA LYS A 354 -11.78 0.98 41.86
C LYS A 354 -11.82 0.49 40.42
#